data_AF-A0A5B8N9V1-F1
#
_entry.id   AF-A0A5B8N9V1-F1
#
_cell.length_a   1.000
_cell.length_b   1.000
_cell.length_c   1.000
_cell.angle_alpha   90.00
_cell.angle_beta   90.00
_cell.angle_gamma   90.00
#
_symmetry.space_group_name_H-M   'P 1'
#
loop_
_entity.id
_entity.type
_entity.pdbx_description
1 polymer ?
#
loop_
_entity_poly.entity_id
_entity_poly.type
_entity_poly.pdbx_seq_one_letter_code
_entity_poly.pdbx_strand_id
1 'polypeptide(L)'
;MGSEELDALLKQQPDVREFLTSTLKLSDSAYAEVRLGEHFKNLGGARIGPYTIQAKSLKDGRSIEVVLCTHTRFLDDNWKELPEDRIETASKIDEKLVAVLLQQPDEKRGKPLCP
;
A
#
# COMPACT_ATOMS: atom_id res chain seq x y z
N MET A 1 -8.24 -1.21 -6.47
CA MET A 1 -7.85 -2.28 -5.54
C MET A 1 -9.01 -2.48 -4.60
N GLY A 2 -9.43 -3.73 -4.42
CA GLY A 2 -10.45 -4.05 -3.44
C GLY A 2 -9.86 -4.05 -2.03
N SER A 3 -10.71 -4.03 -1.02
CA SER A 3 -10.32 -4.13 0.39
C SER A 3 -9.48 -5.39 0.72
N GLU A 4 -9.55 -6.44 -0.10
CA GLU A 4 -8.84 -7.71 0.10
C GLU A 4 -7.32 -7.60 -0.03
N GLU A 5 -6.81 -6.84 -1.01
CA GLU A 5 -5.35 -6.67 -1.23
C GLU A 5 -4.71 -5.88 -0.08
N LEU A 6 -5.44 -4.91 0.49
CA LEU A 6 -5.01 -4.17 1.66
C LEU A 6 -5.09 -5.00 2.94
N ASP A 7 -6.13 -5.82 3.09
CA ASP A 7 -6.26 -6.69 4.25
C ASP A 7 -5.10 -7.69 4.31
N ALA A 8 -4.58 -8.15 3.16
CA ALA A 8 -3.37 -8.96 3.10
C ALA A 8 -2.13 -8.23 3.66
N LEU A 9 -1.94 -6.94 3.36
CA LEU A 9 -0.86 -6.13 3.92
C LEU A 9 -1.05 -5.87 5.42
N LEU A 10 -2.26 -5.52 5.85
CA LEU A 10 -2.59 -5.28 7.25
C LEU A 10 -2.47 -6.54 8.10
N LYS A 11 -2.78 -7.72 7.54
CA LYS A 11 -2.58 -9.02 8.20
C LYS A 11 -1.12 -9.33 8.52
N GLN A 12 -0.15 -8.68 7.86
CA GLN A 12 1.27 -8.81 8.21
C GLN A 12 1.58 -8.19 9.58
N GLN A 13 0.76 -7.23 10.03
CA GLN A 13 0.89 -6.56 11.33
C GLN A 13 -0.47 -6.54 12.06
N PRO A 14 -0.86 -7.65 12.71
CA PRO A 14 -2.18 -7.81 13.35
C PRO A 14 -2.53 -6.70 14.34
N ASP A 15 -1.58 -6.25 15.14
CA ASP A 15 -1.80 -5.18 16.13
C ASP A 15 -2.17 -3.85 15.46
N VAL A 16 -1.53 -3.54 14.33
CA VAL A 16 -1.85 -2.34 13.53
C VAL A 16 -3.22 -2.47 12.91
N ARG A 17 -3.57 -3.64 12.38
CA ARG A 17 -4.90 -3.93 11.84
C ARG A 17 -5.98 -3.77 12.90
N GLU A 18 -5.77 -4.31 14.10
CA GLU A 18 -6.70 -4.20 15.23
C GLU A 18 -6.85 -2.73 15.67
N PHE A 19 -5.74 -2.01 15.78
CA PHE A 19 -5.76 -0.59 16.11
C PHE A 19 -6.57 0.23 15.08
N LEU A 20 -6.29 0.04 13.79
CA LEU A 20 -7.00 0.77 12.73
C LEU A 20 -8.49 0.43 12.71
N THR A 21 -8.84 -0.85 12.81
CA THR A 21 -10.25 -1.29 12.74
C THR A 21 -11.05 -0.96 14.00
N SER A 22 -10.40 -0.83 15.16
CA SER A 22 -11.04 -0.41 16.42
C SER A 22 -11.19 1.12 16.57
N THR A 23 -10.37 1.89 15.85
CA THR A 23 -10.36 3.36 15.97
C THR A 23 -10.94 4.08 14.75
N LEU A 24 -10.91 3.46 13.58
CA LEU A 24 -11.27 4.05 12.31
C LEU A 24 -12.29 3.21 11.54
N LYS A 25 -13.18 3.89 10.83
CA LYS A 25 -13.97 3.33 9.74
C LYS A 25 -13.25 3.59 8.41
N LEU A 26 -12.56 2.57 7.91
CA LEU A 26 -11.84 2.63 6.62
C LEU A 26 -12.84 2.61 5.45
N SER A 27 -12.50 3.27 4.34
CA SER A 27 -13.23 3.17 3.08
C SER A 27 -12.95 1.84 2.39
N ASP A 28 -13.91 1.36 1.59
CA ASP A 28 -13.76 0.13 0.79
C ASP A 28 -12.80 0.29 -0.41
N SER A 29 -12.33 1.52 -0.66
CA SER A 29 -11.39 1.84 -1.73
C SER A 29 -10.04 2.31 -1.20
N ALA A 30 -9.00 1.95 -1.94
CA ALA A 30 -7.64 2.41 -1.77
C ALA A 30 -7.08 2.93 -3.09
N TYR A 31 -6.20 3.92 -2.98
CA TYR A 31 -5.43 4.43 -4.10
C TYR A 31 -3.99 3.98 -3.94
N ALA A 32 -3.46 3.32 -4.97
CA ALA A 32 -2.03 3.05 -5.06
C ALA A 32 -1.34 4.22 -5.75
N GLU A 33 -0.26 4.71 -5.17
CA GLU A 33 0.51 5.81 -5.76
C GLU A 33 1.27 5.39 -7.03
N VAL A 34 1.54 4.09 -7.19
CA VAL A 34 2.33 3.55 -8.30
C VAL A 34 1.55 2.49 -9.05
N ARG A 35 1.47 2.66 -10.38
CA ARG A 35 0.99 1.66 -11.33
C ARG A 35 2.11 1.32 -12.30
N LEU A 36 2.49 0.06 -12.35
CA LEU A 36 3.54 -0.42 -13.25
C LEU A 36 3.09 -0.28 -14.71
N GLY A 37 3.98 0.24 -15.56
CA GLY A 37 3.69 0.44 -16.98
C GLY A 37 3.75 -0.87 -17.77
N GLU A 38 3.33 -0.81 -19.04
CA GLU A 38 3.30 -1.98 -19.93
C GLU A 38 4.68 -2.58 -20.23
N HIS A 39 5.77 -1.84 -19.98
CA HIS A 39 7.14 -2.33 -20.12
C HIS A 39 7.50 -3.42 -19.09
N PHE A 40 6.75 -3.53 -17.99
CA PHE A 40 6.87 -4.66 -17.07
C PHE A 40 6.22 -5.90 -17.69
N LYS A 41 7.05 -6.84 -18.17
CA LYS A 41 6.62 -7.96 -19.03
C LYS A 41 5.45 -8.77 -18.47
N ASN A 42 5.49 -9.05 -17.16
CA ASN A 42 4.51 -9.91 -16.50
C ASN A 42 3.66 -9.16 -15.47
N LEU A 43 4.07 -7.95 -15.09
CA LEU A 43 3.48 -7.16 -14.01
C LEU A 43 2.86 -5.85 -14.51
N GLY A 44 2.71 -5.69 -15.83
CA GLY A 44 2.10 -4.54 -16.45
C GLY A 44 0.72 -4.26 -15.87
N GLY A 45 0.50 -3.02 -15.42
CA GLY A 45 -0.74 -2.59 -14.80
C GLY A 45 -0.90 -2.96 -13.32
N ALA A 46 0.02 -3.74 -12.74
CA ALA A 46 0.04 -4.01 -11.30
C ALA A 46 0.20 -2.71 -10.51
N ARG A 47 -0.33 -2.70 -9.29
CA ARG A 47 -0.32 -1.54 -8.40
C ARG A 47 0.49 -1.88 -7.16
N ILE A 48 1.49 -1.06 -6.89
CA ILE A 48 2.33 -1.20 -5.70
C ILE A 48 2.18 0.04 -4.83
N GLY A 49 2.46 -0.13 -3.53
CA GLY A 49 2.33 0.96 -2.58
C GLY A 49 3.34 2.09 -2.80
N PRO A 50 3.22 3.17 -2.01
CA PRO A 50 2.30 3.30 -0.88
C PRO A 50 0.83 3.36 -1.27
N TYR A 51 -0.04 2.93 -0.35
CA TYR A 51 -1.49 2.93 -0.54
C TYR A 51 -2.17 3.92 0.39
N THR A 52 -3.03 4.77 -0.16
CA THR A 52 -3.81 5.75 0.58
C THR A 52 -5.26 5.30 0.69
N ILE A 53 -5.77 5.26 1.92
CA ILE A 53 -7.13 4.87 2.28
C ILE A 53 -7.79 6.03 3.01
N GLN A 54 -8.99 6.40 2.57
CA GLN A 54 -9.78 7.39 3.30
C GLN A 54 -10.44 6.72 4.50
N ALA A 55 -10.44 7.37 5.64
CA ALA A 55 -11.01 6.83 6.86
C ALA A 55 -11.75 7.90 7.65
N LYS A 56 -12.66 7.46 8.53
CA LYS A 56 -13.27 8.33 9.54
C LYS A 56 -12.96 7.82 10.93
N SER A 57 -12.51 8.71 11.80
CA SER A 57 -12.37 8.42 13.23
C SER A 57 -13.72 8.00 13.82
N LEU A 58 -13.75 6.87 14.52
CA LEU A 58 -14.95 6.41 15.22
C LEU A 58 -15.26 7.26 16.45
N LYS A 59 -14.26 7.96 16.99
CA LYS A 59 -14.40 8.79 18.20
C LYS A 59 -15.13 10.10 17.93
N ASP A 60 -14.78 10.79 16.85
CA ASP A 60 -15.25 12.16 16.57
C ASP A 60 -15.70 12.37 15.12
N GLY A 61 -15.71 11.32 14.29
CA GLY A 61 -16.20 11.36 12.91
C GLY A 61 -15.29 12.10 11.94
N ARG A 62 -14.13 12.60 12.38
CA ARG A 62 -13.19 13.36 11.53
C ARG A 62 -12.60 12.48 10.43
N SER A 63 -12.46 13.05 9.24
CA SER A 63 -11.78 12.40 8.12
C SER A 63 -10.27 12.33 8.39
N ILE A 64 -9.69 11.16 8.11
CA ILE A 64 -8.28 10.83 8.29
C ILE A 64 -7.84 10.08 7.04
N GLU A 65 -6.64 10.35 6.56
CA GLU A 65 -5.98 9.53 5.55
C GLU A 65 -5.05 8.53 6.22
N VAL A 66 -5.23 7.26 5.86
CA VAL A 66 -4.36 6.17 6.28
C VAL A 66 -3.45 5.83 5.11
N VAL A 67 -2.15 6.04 5.28
CA VAL A 67 -1.14 5.69 4.28
C VAL A 67 -0.43 4.43 4.72
N LEU A 68 -0.52 3.37 3.92
CA LEU A 68 0.23 2.14 4.09
C LEU A 68 1.53 2.25 3.29
N CYS A 69 2.64 2.42 4.00
CA CYS A 69 3.97 2.43 3.40
C CYS A 69 4.44 1.00 3.22
N THR A 70 4.67 0.61 1.97
CA THR A 70 5.19 -0.72 1.63
C THR A 70 6.60 -0.64 1.10
N HIS A 71 7.37 -1.71 1.35
CA HIS A 71 8.62 -1.97 0.68
C HIS A 71 8.39 -3.11 -0.32
N THR A 72 8.80 -2.88 -1.56
CA THR A 72 8.50 -3.75 -2.69
C THR A 72 9.76 -4.44 -3.17
N ARG A 73 9.73 -5.77 -3.24
CA ARG A 73 10.79 -6.58 -3.83
C ARG A 73 10.30 -7.19 -5.14
N PHE A 74 11.10 -7.01 -6.20
CA PHE A 74 10.82 -7.57 -7.52
C PHE A 74 11.51 -8.92 -7.64
N LEU A 75 10.73 -9.97 -7.89
CA LEU A 75 11.23 -11.35 -7.86
C LEU A 75 11.06 -12.01 -9.23
N ASP A 76 11.95 -12.96 -9.51
CA ASP A 76 11.81 -13.90 -10.62
C ASP A 76 10.89 -15.08 -10.29
N ASP A 77 10.69 -15.99 -11.25
CA ASP A 77 9.83 -17.16 -11.07
C ASP A 77 10.29 -18.10 -9.94
N ASN A 78 11.58 -18.06 -9.61
CA ASN A 78 12.20 -18.86 -8.56
C ASN A 78 12.23 -18.15 -7.20
N TRP A 79 11.47 -17.06 -7.03
CA TRP A 79 11.42 -16.25 -5.81
C TRP A 79 12.76 -15.57 -5.45
N LYS A 80 13.65 -15.40 -6.43
CA LYS A 80 14.91 -14.69 -6.24
C LYS A 80 14.72 -13.21 -6.57
N GLU A 81 15.26 -12.35 -5.71
CA GLU A 81 15.25 -10.91 -5.92
C GLU A 81 16.09 -10.50 -7.14
N LEU A 82 15.50 -9.64 -7.95
CA LEU A 82 16.12 -9.07 -9.13
C LEU A 82 16.81 -7.74 -8.79
N PRO A 83 17.97 -7.46 -9.38
CA PRO A 83 18.60 -6.14 -9.30
C PRO A 83 17.78 -5.09 -10.05
N GLU A 84 18.02 -3.81 -9.71
CA GLU A 84 17.28 -2.65 -10.25
C GLU A 84 17.25 -2.58 -11.78
N ASP A 85 18.35 -2.95 -12.44
CA ASP A 85 18.48 -2.93 -13.90
C ASP A 85 17.63 -4.02 -14.61
N ARG A 86 16.99 -4.92 -13.85
CA ARG A 86 16.19 -6.04 -14.37
C ARG A 86 14.78 -6.14 -13.80
N ILE A 87 14.32 -5.16 -13.02
CA ILE A 87 12.99 -5.19 -12.39
C ILE A 87 11.84 -5.32 -13.40
N GLU A 88 12.01 -4.80 -14.63
CA GLU A 88 11.01 -4.90 -15.70
C GLU A 88 10.76 -6.35 -16.16
N THR A 89 11.70 -7.25 -15.85
CA THR A 89 11.59 -8.69 -16.13
C THR A 89 10.98 -9.50 -14.99
N ALA A 90 10.67 -8.84 -13.86
CA ALA A 90 10.08 -9.50 -12.72
C ALA A 90 8.74 -10.15 -13.08
N SER A 91 8.50 -11.32 -12.50
CA SER A 91 7.25 -12.06 -12.64
C SER A 91 6.41 -12.05 -11.37
N LYS A 92 7.02 -11.68 -10.24
CA LYS A 92 6.39 -11.64 -8.92
C LYS A 92 6.78 -10.38 -8.17
N ILE A 93 5.92 -9.99 -7.26
CA ILE A 93 6.11 -8.88 -6.33
C ILE A 93 5.88 -9.42 -4.92
N ASP A 94 6.79 -9.11 -4.00
CA ASP A 94 6.58 -9.26 -2.56
C ASP A 94 6.56 -7.87 -1.91
N GLU A 95 5.41 -7.49 -1.35
CA GLU A 95 5.24 -6.23 -0.62
C GLU A 95 5.17 -6.48 0.88
N LYS A 96 5.99 -5.75 1.62
CA LYS A 96 5.99 -5.74 3.07
C LYS A 96 5.49 -4.41 3.60
N LEU A 97 4.54 -4.45 4.53
CA LEU A 97 4.12 -3.27 5.26
C LEU A 97 5.27 -2.82 6.19
N VAL A 98 5.79 -1.61 5.95
CA VAL A 98 6.90 -1.02 6.73
C VAL A 98 6.35 -0.08 7.78
N ALA A 99 5.39 0.76 7.41
CA ALA A 99 4.81 1.75 8.29
C ALA A 99 3.36 2.06 7.93
N VAL A 100 2.62 2.58 8.90
CA VAL A 100 1.30 3.17 8.70
C VAL A 100 1.32 4.59 9.20
N LEU A 101 0.93 5.54 8.34
CA LEU A 101 0.85 6.95 8.69
C LEU A 101 -0.62 7.37 8.75
N LEU A 102 -0.99 8.06 9.83
CA LEU A 102 -2.27 8.72 9.95
C LEU A 102 -2.08 10.21 9.67
N GLN A 103 -2.80 10.72 8.69
CA GLN A 103 -2.67 12.11 8.24
C GLN A 103 -4.04 12.79 8.21
N GLN A 104 -4.05 14.12 8.35
CA GLN A 104 -5.24 14.88 8.03
C GLN A 104 -5.36 14.98 6.51
N PRO A 105 -6.57 14.83 5.94
CA PRO A 105 -6.79 15.04 4.52
C PRO A 105 -6.52 16.52 4.21
N ASP A 106 -5.41 16.79 3.53
CA ASP A 106 -4.99 18.12 3.12
C ASP A 106 -4.71 18.08 1.62
N GLU A 107 -5.56 18.74 0.83
CA GLU A 107 -5.49 18.77 -0.64
C GLU A 107 -4.17 19.34 -1.19
N LYS A 108 -3.36 19.99 -0.33
CA LYS A 108 -2.09 20.62 -0.72
C LYS A 108 -0.85 19.79 -0.39
N ARG A 109 -0.99 18.64 0.27
CA ARG A 109 0.18 17.79 0.57
C ARG A 109 0.63 17.04 -0.69
N GLY A 110 1.93 17.10 -0.95
CA GLY A 110 2.58 16.25 -1.94
C GLY A 110 2.56 14.78 -1.52
N LYS A 111 3.15 13.90 -2.35
CA LYS A 111 3.22 12.45 -2.10
C LYS A 111 3.65 12.13 -0.67
N PRO A 112 3.04 11.14 0.00
CA PRO A 112 3.40 10.79 1.36
C PRO A 112 4.87 10.34 1.43
N LEU A 113 5.62 10.90 2.38
CA LEU A 113 6.99 10.50 2.69
C LEU A 113 6.96 9.24 3.55
N CYS A 114 7.11 8.09 2.90
CA CYS A 114 7.32 6.83 3.60
C CYS A 114 8.78 6.73 4.10
N PRO A 115 8.98 6.23 5.33
CA PRO A 115 10.32 6.03 5.90
C PRO A 115 11.07 4.88 5.24
#